data_AF-A0A1G6QSW3-F1
#
_entry.id   AF-A0A1G6QSW3-F1
#
_cell.length_a   1.000
_cell.length_b   1.000
_cell.length_c   1.000
_cell.angle_alpha   90.00
_cell.angle_beta   90.00
_cell.angle_gamma   90.00
#
_symmetry.space_group_name_H-M   'P 1'
#
loop_
_entity.id
_entity.type
_entity.pdbx_description
1 polymer ?
#
loop_
_entity_poly.entity_id
_entity_poly.type
_entity_poly.pdbx_seq_one_letter_code
_entity_poly.pdbx_strand_id
1 'polypeptide(L)'
;MLSDVLDYLSSLPLFFLYLSLILLSAVPFVEAHITVPLGIMLGLPFPVCCLIGLTANFLSVVLAVKWMKSTKKDNYSSIRMNKAKVLGTRYGVPALALMGPILGANHISAAAAVLLGASIRSIYFWQLVSIGIWGIGTGLLVQHGISFFKEGSF
;
A
#
# COMPACT_ATOMS: atom_id res chain seq x y z
N MET A 1 -2.32 27.96 0.25
CA MET A 1 -3.44 26.99 0.14
C MET A 1 -3.08 25.63 0.73
N LEU A 2 -2.12 24.88 0.18
CA LEU A 2 -1.75 23.56 0.73
C LEU A 2 -1.06 23.67 2.10
N SER A 3 -0.16 24.65 2.26
CA SER A 3 0.48 25.00 3.54
C SER A 3 -0.55 25.25 4.64
N ASP A 4 -1.55 26.07 4.35
CA ASP A 4 -2.56 26.50 5.32
C ASP A 4 -3.42 25.31 5.78
N VAL A 5 -3.67 24.36 4.87
CA VAL A 5 -4.35 23.10 5.20
C VAL A 5 -3.47 22.23 6.10
N LEU A 6 -2.18 22.09 5.80
CA LEU A 6 -1.26 21.30 6.62
C LEU A 6 -1.09 21.91 8.02
N ASP A 7 -1.01 23.23 8.12
CA ASP A 7 -0.92 23.95 9.40
C ASP A 7 -2.19 23.76 10.23
N TYR A 8 -3.36 23.86 9.60
CA TYR A 8 -4.64 23.56 10.26
C TYR A 8 -4.71 22.10 10.73
N LEU A 9 -4.36 21.13 9.89
CA LEU A 9 -4.37 19.72 10.26
C LEU A 9 -3.39 19.44 11.41
N SER A 10 -2.21 20.06 11.38
CA SER A 10 -1.20 19.92 12.44
C SER A 10 -1.65 20.52 13.78
N SER A 11 -2.64 21.42 13.77
CA SER A 11 -3.25 21.97 14.99
C SER A 11 -4.32 21.08 15.62
N LEU A 12 -4.76 20.02 14.91
CA LEU A 12 -5.78 19.11 15.44
C LEU A 12 -5.23 18.22 16.57
N PRO A 13 -6.10 17.78 17.49
CA PRO A 13 -5.72 16.79 18.49
C PRO A 13 -5.17 15.52 17.85
N LEU A 14 -4.10 14.96 18.42
CA LEU A 14 -3.40 13.76 17.93
C LEU A 14 -4.34 12.58 17.64
N PHE A 15 -5.39 12.43 18.45
CA PHE A 15 -6.39 11.39 18.26
C PHE A 15 -7.03 11.45 16.86
N PHE A 16 -7.43 12.64 16.41
CA PHE A 16 -8.05 12.81 15.09
C PHE A 16 -7.04 12.55 13.97
N LEU A 17 -5.79 12.98 14.12
CA LEU A 17 -4.74 12.73 13.15
C LEU A 17 -4.48 11.22 12.96
N TYR A 18 -4.38 10.46 14.05
CA TYR A 18 -4.22 9.01 13.97
C TYR A 18 -5.46 8.32 13.39
N LEU A 19 -6.66 8.71 13.82
CA LEU A 19 -7.90 8.14 13.30
C LEU A 19 -8.05 8.38 11.79
N SER A 20 -7.82 9.62 11.35
CA SER A 20 -7.82 9.99 9.93
C SER A 20 -6.78 9.20 9.14
N LEU A 21 -5.57 9.03 9.68
CA LEU A 21 -4.52 8.26 9.01
C LEU A 21 -4.88 6.77 8.86
N ILE A 22 -5.47 6.17 9.89
CA ILE A 22 -5.95 4.77 9.85
C ILE A 22 -7.05 4.63 8.79
N LEU A 23 -8.05 5.51 8.82
CA LEU A 23 -9.17 5.48 7.88
C LEU A 23 -8.68 5.67 6.45
N LEU A 24 -7.85 6.69 6.23
CA LEU A 24 -7.28 7.00 4.93
C LEU A 24 -6.45 5.83 4.38
N SER A 25 -5.63 5.20 5.23
CA SER A 25 -4.79 4.08 4.81
C SER A 25 -5.55 2.76 4.60
N ALA A 26 -6.77 2.65 5.12
CA ALA A 26 -7.65 1.51 4.84
C ALA A 26 -8.39 1.66 3.50
N VAL A 27 -8.45 2.87 2.93
CA VAL A 27 -9.10 3.10 1.63
C VAL A 27 -8.30 2.40 0.52
N PRO A 28 -8.92 1.52 -0.27
CA PRO A 28 -8.28 0.96 -1.46
C PRO A 28 -7.77 2.08 -2.37
N PHE A 29 -6.65 1.86 -3.06
CA PHE A 29 -5.97 2.88 -3.88
C PHE A 29 -5.28 4.02 -3.10
N VAL A 30 -5.52 4.13 -1.79
CA VAL A 30 -4.75 5.02 -0.91
C VAL A 30 -3.70 4.19 -0.21
N GLU A 31 -2.56 4.08 -0.89
CA GLU A 31 -1.52 3.14 -0.54
C GLU A 31 -0.58 3.65 0.55
N ALA A 32 0.08 2.73 1.26
CA ALA A 32 1.00 3.07 2.35
C ALA A 32 2.12 4.05 1.94
N HIS A 33 2.52 4.01 0.67
CA HIS A 33 3.54 4.91 0.13
C HIS A 33 3.10 6.37 0.03
N ILE A 34 1.79 6.65 0.16
CA ILE A 34 1.19 7.98 0.26
C ILE A 34 0.92 8.32 1.72
N THR A 35 0.29 7.40 2.46
CA THR A 35 -0.16 7.68 3.84
C THR A 35 0.99 7.79 4.84
N VAL A 36 2.04 6.97 4.69
CA VAL A 36 3.22 7.04 5.59
C VAL A 36 3.90 8.42 5.47
N PRO A 37 4.27 8.91 4.27
CA PRO A 37 4.75 10.29 4.09
C PRO A 37 3.80 11.35 4.64
N LEU A 38 2.51 11.23 4.37
CA LEU A 38 1.52 12.21 4.80
C LEU A 38 1.50 12.33 6.34
N GLY A 39 1.52 11.22 7.06
CA GLY A 39 1.56 11.22 8.52
C GLY A 39 2.83 11.91 9.05
N ILE A 40 3.98 11.66 8.43
CA ILE A 40 5.26 12.30 8.80
C ILE A 40 5.19 13.81 8.55
N MET A 41 4.60 14.25 7.43
CA MET A 41 4.41 15.67 7.11
C MET A 41 3.49 16.38 8.12
N LEU A 42 2.55 15.65 8.72
CA LEU A 42 1.68 16.13 9.80
C LEU A 42 2.34 16.05 11.18
N GLY A 43 3.64 15.76 11.26
CA GLY A 43 4.42 15.73 12.50
C GLY A 43 4.25 14.45 13.32
N LEU A 44 3.63 13.40 12.78
CA LEU A 44 3.47 12.14 13.49
C LEU A 44 4.78 11.32 13.51
N PRO A 45 5.03 10.51 14.56
CA PRO A 45 6.25 9.71 14.65
C PRO A 45 6.33 8.66 13.54
N PHE A 46 7.48 8.63 12.84
CA PHE A 46 7.75 7.70 11.73
C PHE A 46 7.36 6.23 12.01
N PRO A 47 7.72 5.61 13.17
CA PRO A 47 7.37 4.22 13.44
C PRO A 47 5.85 3.99 13.50
N VAL A 48 5.11 4.97 14.01
CA VAL A 48 3.64 4.89 14.14
C VAL A 48 2.99 5.03 12.77
N CYS A 49 3.47 5.96 11.94
CA CYS A 49 3.01 6.10 10.55
C CYS A 49 3.22 4.80 9.77
N CYS A 50 4.41 4.19 9.88
CA CYS A 50 4.70 2.91 9.23
C CYS A 50 3.75 1.80 9.71
N LEU A 51 3.56 1.67 11.03
CA LEU A 51 2.67 0.66 11.59
C LEU A 51 1.24 0.82 11.06
N ILE A 52 0.68 2.03 11.15
CA ILE A 52 -0.68 2.33 10.67
C ILE A 52 -0.77 2.07 9.16
N GLY A 53 0.14 2.66 8.40
CA GLY A 53 0.17 2.58 6.94
C GLY A 53 0.22 1.14 6.43
N LEU A 54 1.17 0.35 6.95
CA LEU A 54 1.34 -1.04 6.55
C LEU A 54 0.15 -1.90 6.98
N THR A 55 -0.32 -1.78 8.22
CA THR A 55 -1.38 -2.66 8.75
C THR A 55 -2.74 -2.38 8.13
N ALA A 56 -3.16 -1.11 8.06
CA ALA A 56 -4.45 -0.72 7.48
C ALA A 56 -4.49 -1.03 5.98
N ASN A 57 -3.41 -0.75 5.26
CA ASN A 57 -3.35 -1.02 3.83
C ASN A 57 -3.30 -2.52 3.53
N PHE A 58 -2.49 -3.29 4.26
CA PHE A 58 -2.46 -4.75 4.10
C PHE A 58 -3.82 -5.39 4.42
N LEU A 59 -4.52 -4.90 5.44
CA LEU A 59 -5.87 -5.37 5.77
C LEU A 59 -6.85 -5.09 4.63
N SER A 60 -6.78 -3.92 4.00
CA SER A 60 -7.58 -3.56 2.82
C SER A 60 -7.35 -4.54 1.66
N VAL A 61 -6.08 -4.87 1.38
CA VAL A 61 -5.71 -5.87 0.36
C VAL A 61 -6.27 -7.26 0.69
N VAL A 62 -6.17 -7.69 1.96
CA VAL A 62 -6.74 -8.98 2.40
C VAL A 62 -8.25 -9.03 2.17
N LEU A 63 -8.97 -7.95 2.49
CA LEU A 63 -10.41 -7.86 2.26
C LEU A 63 -10.74 -7.89 0.77
N ALA A 64 -10.01 -7.16 -0.07
CA ALA A 64 -10.18 -7.16 -1.52
C ALA A 64 -9.98 -8.57 -2.11
N VAL A 65 -8.90 -9.26 -1.73
CA VAL A 65 -8.64 -10.64 -2.18
C VAL A 65 -9.74 -11.60 -1.77
N LYS A 66 -10.22 -11.52 -0.52
CA LYS A 66 -11.34 -12.35 -0.04
C LYS A 66 -12.62 -12.08 -0.84
N TRP A 67 -12.95 -10.81 -1.08
CA TRP A 67 -14.13 -10.42 -1.85
C TRP A 67 -14.07 -10.96 -3.28
N MET A 68 -12.94 -10.78 -3.98
CA MET A 68 -12.73 -11.27 -5.34
C MET A 68 -12.80 -12.80 -5.46
N LYS A 69 -12.35 -13.53 -4.43
CA LYS A 69 -12.49 -14.99 -4.42
C LYS A 69 -13.92 -15.44 -4.20
N SER A 70 -14.67 -14.73 -3.35
CA SER A 70 -16.08 -15.03 -3.08
C SER A 70 -16.94 -14.85 -4.33
N THR A 71 -16.67 -13.82 -5.13
CA THR A 71 -17.38 -13.56 -6.39
C THR A 71 -17.00 -14.51 -7.53
N LYS A 72 -15.88 -15.23 -7.42
CA LYS A 72 -15.37 -16.16 -8.46
C LYS A 72 -15.67 -17.64 -8.22
N LYS A 73 -16.61 -17.98 -7.33
CA LYS A 73 -16.84 -19.36 -6.90
C LYS A 73 -17.30 -20.33 -8.01
N ASP A 74 -17.71 -19.85 -9.19
CA ASP A 74 -18.43 -20.68 -10.18
C ASP A 74 -17.77 -20.94 -11.56
N ASN A 75 -16.49 -20.61 -11.84
CA ASN A 75 -15.91 -20.96 -13.16
C ASN A 75 -14.39 -21.19 -13.15
N TYR A 76 -13.95 -22.30 -12.55
CA TYR A 76 -12.60 -22.83 -12.77
C TYR A 76 -12.62 -23.98 -13.77
N SER A 77 -13.00 -23.70 -15.01
CA SER A 77 -12.65 -24.57 -16.12
C SER A 77 -12.23 -23.76 -17.34
N SER A 78 -10.96 -23.85 -17.71
CA SER A 78 -10.55 -24.04 -19.10
C SER A 78 -9.03 -24.12 -19.18
N ILE A 79 -8.58 -25.04 -20.01
CA ILE A 79 -7.22 -25.50 -20.26
C ILE A 79 -6.24 -24.36 -20.66
N ARG A 80 -6.74 -23.14 -20.95
CA ARG A 80 -5.96 -21.91 -21.19
C ARG A 80 -5.25 -21.36 -19.94
N MET A 81 -5.79 -21.61 -18.73
CA MET A 81 -5.24 -21.16 -17.44
C MET A 81 -3.90 -21.83 -17.08
N ASN A 82 -3.63 -23.04 -17.58
CA ASN A 82 -2.39 -23.76 -17.28
C ASN A 82 -1.14 -23.13 -17.92
N LYS A 83 -1.27 -22.46 -19.08
CA LYS A 83 -0.14 -21.74 -19.70
C LYS A 83 0.18 -20.42 -18.98
N ALA A 84 -0.85 -19.69 -18.52
CA ALA A 84 -0.68 -18.48 -17.71
C ALA A 84 -0.08 -18.79 -16.31
N LYS A 85 -0.43 -19.94 -15.71
CA LYS A 85 0.19 -20.46 -14.48
C LYS A 85 1.70 -20.67 -14.60
N VAL A 86 2.18 -21.16 -15.74
CA VAL A 86 3.61 -21.50 -15.93
C VAL A 86 4.47 -20.24 -16.17
N LEU A 87 3.92 -19.21 -16.83
CA LEU A 87 4.64 -17.94 -17.08
C LEU A 87 4.54 -16.93 -15.92
N GLY A 88 3.46 -16.93 -15.14
CA GLY A 88 3.17 -15.88 -14.15
C GLY A 88 3.55 -16.15 -12.69
N THR A 89 3.90 -17.38 -12.31
CA THR A 89 3.90 -17.74 -10.87
C THR A 89 5.23 -17.57 -10.15
N ARG A 90 6.38 -17.70 -10.82
CA ARG A 90 7.69 -17.54 -10.14
C ARG A 90 8.10 -16.07 -9.97
N TYR A 91 7.87 -15.25 -10.99
CA TYR A 91 8.25 -13.84 -10.99
C TYR A 91 7.09 -12.87 -11.24
N GLY A 92 5.95 -13.32 -11.77
CA GLY A 92 4.82 -12.44 -12.08
C GLY A 92 4.16 -11.86 -10.84
N VAL A 93 3.90 -12.66 -9.80
CA VAL A 93 3.33 -12.16 -8.53
C VAL A 93 4.26 -11.15 -7.82
N PRO A 94 5.57 -11.45 -7.62
CA PRO A 94 6.52 -10.46 -7.11
C PRO A 94 6.56 -9.18 -7.93
N ALA A 95 6.70 -9.28 -9.26
CA ALA A 95 6.81 -8.12 -10.15
C ALA A 95 5.54 -7.28 -10.13
N LEU A 96 4.37 -7.92 -10.22
CA LEU A 96 3.07 -7.24 -10.11
C LEU A 96 2.94 -6.54 -8.76
N ALA A 97 3.32 -7.18 -7.65
CA ALA A 97 3.21 -6.59 -6.32
C ALA A 97 4.12 -5.38 -6.18
N LEU A 98 5.40 -5.51 -6.55
CA LEU A 98 6.38 -4.43 -6.46
C LEU A 98 6.09 -3.28 -7.42
N MET A 99 5.48 -3.54 -8.57
CA MET A 99 5.01 -2.51 -9.49
C MET A 99 3.64 -1.93 -9.11
N GLY A 100 2.92 -2.54 -8.18
CA GLY A 100 1.58 -2.12 -7.74
C GLY A 100 1.51 -0.62 -7.41
N PRO A 101 2.45 -0.08 -6.61
CA PRO A 101 2.49 1.35 -6.29
C PRO A 101 2.73 2.27 -7.49
N ILE A 102 3.51 1.81 -8.48
CA ILE A 102 3.82 2.59 -9.70
C ILE A 102 2.67 2.51 -10.72
N LEU A 103 2.05 1.34 -10.86
CA LEU A 103 1.02 1.04 -11.87
C LEU A 103 -0.41 1.35 -11.43
N GLY A 104 -0.61 1.87 -10.21
CA GLY A 104 -1.89 2.41 -9.79
C GLY A 104 -2.74 1.56 -8.85
N ALA A 105 -2.11 0.69 -8.03
CA ALA A 105 -2.51 0.24 -6.68
C ALA A 105 -2.13 -1.22 -6.42
N ASN A 106 -1.72 -1.51 -5.18
CA ASN A 106 -1.47 -2.88 -4.71
C ASN A 106 -2.72 -3.77 -4.86
N HIS A 107 -3.90 -3.16 -4.79
CA HIS A 107 -5.19 -3.79 -4.99
C HIS A 107 -5.36 -4.37 -6.41
N ILE A 108 -4.92 -3.65 -7.45
CA ILE A 108 -4.98 -4.11 -8.85
C ILE A 108 -4.03 -5.30 -9.04
N SER A 109 -2.82 -5.19 -8.50
CA SER A 109 -1.83 -6.27 -8.53
C SER A 109 -2.34 -7.54 -7.84
N ALA A 110 -2.94 -7.39 -6.64
CA ALA A 110 -3.54 -8.50 -5.91
C ALA A 110 -4.71 -9.11 -6.71
N ALA A 111 -5.54 -8.27 -7.35
CA ALA A 111 -6.60 -8.71 -8.23
C ALA A 111 -6.06 -9.53 -9.40
N ALA A 112 -5.11 -8.99 -10.16
CA ALA A 112 -4.47 -9.67 -11.26
C ALA A 112 -3.88 -11.02 -10.82
N ALA A 113 -3.20 -11.08 -9.67
CA ALA A 113 -2.65 -12.33 -9.16
C ALA A 113 -3.75 -13.36 -8.80
N VAL A 114 -4.89 -12.94 -8.25
CA VAL A 114 -6.07 -13.80 -8.05
C VAL A 114 -6.62 -14.27 -9.41
N LEU A 115 -6.74 -13.38 -10.40
CA LEU A 115 -7.23 -13.72 -11.75
C LEU A 115 -6.34 -14.74 -12.45
N LEU A 116 -5.01 -14.65 -12.26
CA LEU A 116 -4.01 -15.58 -12.80
C LEU A 116 -3.92 -16.90 -12.02
N GLY A 117 -4.69 -17.06 -10.94
CA GLY A 117 -4.73 -18.27 -10.14
C GLY A 117 -3.49 -18.49 -9.27
N ALA A 118 -2.81 -17.40 -8.86
CA ALA A 118 -1.70 -17.47 -7.93
C ALA A 118 -2.15 -17.98 -6.55
N SER A 119 -1.22 -18.57 -5.79
CA SER A 119 -1.51 -19.01 -4.43
C SER A 119 -1.72 -17.80 -3.52
N ILE A 120 -2.75 -17.84 -2.68
CA ILE A 120 -3.07 -16.74 -1.74
C ILE A 120 -1.88 -16.42 -0.82
N ARG A 121 -1.15 -17.45 -0.38
CA ARG A 121 0.04 -17.28 0.45
C ARG A 121 1.10 -16.41 -0.25
N SER A 122 1.34 -16.66 -1.55
CA SER A 122 2.27 -15.87 -2.36
C SER A 122 1.77 -14.44 -2.54
N ILE A 123 0.48 -14.26 -2.85
CA ILE A 123 -0.13 -12.93 -3.01
C ILE A 123 0.06 -12.10 -1.73
N TYR A 124 -0.32 -12.62 -0.57
CA TYR A 124 -0.19 -11.89 0.69
C TYR A 124 1.27 -11.62 1.07
N PHE A 125 2.15 -12.59 0.88
CA PHE A 125 3.58 -12.39 1.15
C PHE A 125 4.16 -11.25 0.31
N TRP A 126 3.95 -11.28 -1.01
CA TRP A 126 4.50 -10.27 -1.90
C TRP A 126 3.85 -8.90 -1.73
N GLN A 127 2.56 -8.85 -1.37
CA GLN A 127 1.92 -7.59 -1.04
C GLN A 127 2.47 -7.00 0.25
N LEU A 128 2.68 -7.81 1.29
CA LEU A 128 3.31 -7.34 2.52
C LEU A 128 4.72 -6.78 2.24
N VAL A 129 5.51 -7.47 1.43
CA VAL A 129 6.85 -7.02 0.99
C VAL A 129 6.76 -5.71 0.23
N SER A 130 5.86 -5.59 -0.76
CA SER A 130 5.70 -4.37 -1.55
C SER A 130 5.26 -3.17 -0.71
N ILE A 131 4.21 -3.34 0.10
CA ILE A 131 3.70 -2.31 1.01
C ILE A 131 4.79 -1.87 1.97
N GLY A 132 5.57 -2.81 2.53
CA GLY A 132 6.70 -2.52 3.40
C GLY A 132 7.78 -1.72 2.70
N ILE A 133 8.27 -2.17 1.55
CA ILE A 133 9.32 -1.50 0.78
C ILE A 133 8.91 -0.08 0.41
N TRP A 134 7.71 0.08 -0.16
CA TRP A 134 7.26 1.38 -0.65
C TRP A 134 6.83 2.31 0.48
N GLY A 135 6.10 1.82 1.48
CA GLY A 135 5.66 2.63 2.62
C GLY A 135 6.82 3.13 3.46
N ILE A 136 7.75 2.23 3.82
CA ILE A 136 8.96 2.61 4.57
C ILE A 136 9.88 3.45 3.70
N GLY A 137 10.06 3.07 2.42
CA GLY A 137 10.93 3.77 1.48
C GLY A 137 10.52 5.22 1.26
N THR A 138 9.25 5.50 0.95
CA THR A 138 8.79 6.88 0.78
C THR A 138 8.77 7.65 2.09
N GLY A 139 8.45 6.99 3.20
CA GLY A 139 8.54 7.62 4.53
C GLY A 139 9.96 8.08 4.86
N LEU A 140 10.96 7.23 4.61
CA LEU A 140 12.37 7.57 4.80
C LEU A 140 12.80 8.71 3.88
N LEU A 141 12.37 8.69 2.61
CA LEU A 141 12.65 9.77 1.66
C LEU A 141 12.11 11.12 2.13
N VAL A 142 10.88 11.16 2.66
CA VAL A 142 10.31 12.40 3.20
C VAL A 142 11.01 12.83 4.48
N GLN A 143 11.25 11.90 5.41
CA GLN A 143 11.92 12.21 6.67
C GLN A 143 13.32 12.81 6.44
N HIS A 144 14.13 12.22 5.57
CA HIS A 144 15.48 12.71 5.28
C HIS A 144 15.49 13.87 4.28
N GLY A 145 14.54 13.91 3.35
CA GLY A 145 14.37 15.03 2.43
C GLY A 145 14.05 16.32 3.16
N ILE A 146 13.15 16.28 4.16
CA ILE A 146 12.85 17.45 5.01
C ILE A 146 14.11 17.94 5.74
N SER A 147 14.92 17.03 6.28
CA SER A 147 16.17 17.39 6.97
C SER A 147 17.17 18.07 6.02
N PHE A 148 17.36 17.52 4.82
CA PHE A 148 18.29 18.08 3.82
C PHE A 148 17.93 19.52 3.43
N PHE A 149 16.65 19.83 3.22
CA PHE A 149 16.22 21.19 2.90
C PHE A 149 16.37 22.18 4.07
N LYS A 150 16.24 21.72 5.32
CA LYS A 150 16.43 22.56 6.51
C LYS A 150 17.90 22.86 6.80
N GLU A 151 18.81 21.93 6.47
CA GLU A 151 20.25 22.11 6.65
C GLU A 151 20.91 22.86 5.49
N GLY A 152 20.34 22.80 4.28
CA GLY A 152 20.85 23.44 3.07
C GLY A 152 20.36 24.87 2.79
N SER A 153 19.50 25.44 3.63
CA SER A 153 19.09 26.85 3.53
C SER A 153 20.21 27.75 4.09
N PHE A 154 21.10 28.20 3.20
CA PHE A 154 22.04 29.30 3.43
C PHE A 154 21.31 30.64 3.54
#